data_AF-A0AB33UHW6-F1
#
_entry.id   AF-A0AB33UHW6-F1
#
_cell.length_a   1.000
_cell.length_b   1.000
_cell.length_c   1.000
_cell.angle_alpha   90.00
_cell.angle_beta   90.00
_cell.angle_gamma   90.00
#
_symmetry.space_group_name_H-M   'P 1'
#
loop_
_entity.id
_entity.type
_entity.pdbx_description
1 polymer ?
#
loop_
_entity_poly.entity_id
_entity_poly.type
_entity_poly.pdbx_seq_one_letter_code
_entity_poly.pdbx_strand_id
1 'polypeptide(L)'
;MSEQIQISLSSQEQIILHALRITELATEITQTIQQVVETIPNFSSQGSFHTIYTTGKNDGFYRYVLKAQELKTLSEVLYRHVETTHQKMVDMDRALAVHITNQFLNSPSTSSEDKQFIREHPEEAVKYIQSEMKKSTPSSGGGS
;
A
#
# COMPACT_ATOMS: atom_id res chain seq x y z
N MET A 1 10.69 4.11 12.69
CA MET A 1 9.31 4.57 12.38
C MET A 1 9.37 5.34 11.07
N SER A 2 8.38 5.21 10.21
CA SER A 2 8.26 6.03 9.00
C SER A 2 7.97 7.48 9.38
N GLU A 3 8.68 8.42 8.76
CA GLU A 3 8.45 9.86 8.92
C GLU A 3 7.12 10.26 8.28
N GLN A 4 6.44 11.26 8.84
CA GLN A 4 5.20 11.82 8.27
C GLN A 4 5.34 13.32 8.07
N ILE A 5 4.81 13.83 6.95
CA ILE A 5 4.73 15.26 6.69
C ILE A 5 3.82 15.94 7.71
N GLN A 6 4.21 17.14 8.14
CA GLN A 6 3.42 17.92 9.09
C GLN A 6 2.32 18.69 8.35
N ILE A 7 1.21 18.00 8.04
CA ILE A 7 0.04 18.59 7.36
C ILE A 7 -1.24 18.30 8.16
N SER A 8 -2.17 19.25 8.17
CA SER A 8 -3.48 19.03 8.79
C SER A 8 -4.38 18.20 7.88
N LEU A 9 -4.95 17.14 8.44
CA LEU A 9 -5.89 16.25 7.76
C LEU A 9 -7.21 16.22 8.51
N SER A 10 -8.31 16.27 7.77
CA SER A 10 -9.63 15.96 8.31
C SER A 10 -9.71 14.50 8.78
N SER A 11 -10.64 14.21 9.68
CA SER A 11 -10.86 12.84 10.16
C SER A 11 -11.18 11.87 9.03
N GLN A 12 -11.93 12.31 8.02
CA GLN A 12 -12.28 11.51 6.85
C GLN A 12 -11.04 11.20 5.99
N GLU A 13 -10.16 12.18 5.74
CA GLU A 13 -8.90 11.95 5.04
C GLU A 13 -7.99 10.97 5.80
N GLN A 14 -7.92 11.09 7.13
CA GLN A 14 -7.16 10.15 7.95
C GLN A 14 -7.69 8.72 7.84
N ILE A 15 -9.00 8.52 7.87
CA ILE A 15 -9.61 7.18 7.73
C ILE A 15 -9.28 6.57 6.37
N ILE A 16 -9.35 7.35 5.29
CA ILE A 16 -8.97 6.91 3.93
C ILE A 16 -7.50 6.49 3.90
N LEU A 17 -6.60 7.33 4.43
CA LEU A 17 -5.17 7.03 4.48
C LEU A 17 -4.85 5.77 5.30
N HIS A 18 -5.53 5.58 6.43
CA HIS A 18 -5.36 4.37 7.23
C HIS A 18 -5.85 3.12 6.51
N ALA A 19 -7.00 3.18 5.84
CA ALA A 19 -7.52 2.05 5.07
C ALA A 19 -6.60 1.69 3.88
N LEU A 20 -6.03 2.70 3.21
CA LEU A 20 -5.01 2.50 2.18
C LEU A 20 -3.75 1.84 2.79
N ARG A 21 -3.25 2.36 3.92
CA ARG A 21 -2.05 1.81 4.57
C ARG A 21 -2.23 0.36 5.03
N ILE A 22 -3.41 0.00 5.54
CA ILE A 22 -3.73 -1.40 5.89
C ILE A 22 -3.64 -2.29 4.65
N THR A 23 -4.14 -1.82 3.50
CA THR A 23 -4.09 -2.56 2.24
C THR A 23 -2.65 -2.78 1.76
N GLU A 24 -1.79 -1.77 1.88
CA GLU A 24 -0.37 -1.89 1.57
C GLU A 24 0.33 -2.91 2.47
N LEU A 25 0.13 -2.81 3.79
CA LEU A 25 0.71 -3.74 4.75
C LEU A 25 0.23 -5.18 4.51
N ALA A 26 -1.05 -5.38 4.21
CA ALA A 26 -1.58 -6.70 3.86
C ALA A 26 -0.95 -7.25 2.57
N THR A 27 -0.63 -6.38 1.60
CA THR A 27 0.10 -6.74 0.39
C THR A 27 1.53 -7.15 0.68
N GLU A 28 2.26 -6.35 1.47
CA GLU A 28 3.63 -6.65 1.92
C GLU A 28 3.70 -7.98 2.69
N ILE A 29 2.75 -8.22 3.61
CA ILE A 29 2.62 -9.48 4.36
C ILE A 29 2.39 -10.65 3.41
N THR A 30 1.49 -10.49 2.44
CA THR A 30 1.18 -11.55 1.47
C THR A 30 2.41 -11.92 0.65
N GLN A 31 3.14 -10.92 0.13
CA GLN A 31 4.37 -11.15 -0.63
C GLN A 31 5.45 -11.82 0.21
N THR A 32 5.63 -11.38 1.46
CA THR A 32 6.62 -11.96 2.38
C THR A 32 6.31 -13.42 2.69
N ILE A 33 5.05 -13.73 3.02
CA ILE A 33 4.62 -15.11 3.31
C ILE A 33 4.79 -15.99 2.07
N GLN A 34 4.37 -15.49 0.89
CA GLN A 34 4.54 -16.22 -0.36
C GLN A 34 6.02 -16.53 -0.63
N GLN A 35 6.91 -15.55 -0.50
CA GLN A 35 8.35 -15.74 -0.70
C GLN A 35 8.92 -16.78 0.27
N VAL A 36 8.53 -16.75 1.55
CA VAL A 36 8.97 -17.74 2.54
C VAL A 36 8.50 -19.14 2.14
N VAL A 37 7.23 -19.30 1.79
CA VAL A 37 6.66 -20.60 1.40
C VAL A 37 7.31 -21.15 0.13
N GLU A 38 7.64 -20.30 -0.84
CA GLU A 38 8.35 -20.69 -2.06
C GLU A 38 9.83 -21.03 -1.81
N THR A 39 10.45 -20.46 -0.77
CA THR A 39 11.87 -20.69 -0.45
C THR A 39 12.07 -21.94 0.41
N ILE A 40 11.10 -22.32 1.25
CA ILE A 40 11.19 -23.46 2.17
C ILE A 40 11.67 -24.78 1.52
N PRO A 41 11.18 -25.18 0.32
CA PRO A 41 11.65 -26.39 -0.38
C PRO A 41 13.15 -26.45 -0.64
N ASN A 42 13.81 -25.29 -0.76
CA ASN A 42 15.24 -25.22 -1.04
C ASN A 42 16.11 -25.69 0.13
N PHE A 43 15.55 -25.77 1.35
CA PHE A 43 16.28 -26.27 2.52
C PHE A 43 16.26 -27.79 2.65
N SER A 44 15.27 -28.48 2.06
CA SER A 44 15.20 -29.94 2.12
C SER A 44 14.26 -30.50 1.05
N SER A 45 14.82 -31.30 0.14
CA SER A 45 14.10 -31.93 -0.97
C SER A 45 13.47 -33.29 -0.62
N GLN A 46 13.72 -33.83 0.58
CA GLN A 46 13.23 -35.14 1.04
C GLN A 46 13.03 -35.18 2.56
N GLY A 47 12.47 -36.26 3.09
CA GLY A 47 12.29 -36.49 4.52
C GLY A 47 11.02 -35.86 5.09
N SER A 48 10.83 -36.01 6.41
CA SER A 48 9.60 -35.63 7.11
C SER A 48 9.24 -34.16 6.94
N PHE A 49 10.22 -33.26 6.89
CA PHE A 49 10.03 -31.84 6.65
C PHE A 49 9.45 -31.58 5.25
N HIS A 50 10.01 -32.20 4.21
CA HIS A 50 9.51 -32.10 2.84
C HIS A 50 8.08 -32.64 2.71
N THR A 51 7.77 -33.76 3.41
CA THR A 51 6.42 -34.33 3.45
C THR A 51 5.41 -33.40 4.14
N ILE A 52 5.77 -32.79 5.28
CA ILE A 52 4.91 -31.82 5.99
C ILE A 52 4.64 -30.59 5.11
N TYR A 53 5.66 -30.13 4.39
CA TYR A 53 5.53 -29.01 3.47
C TYR A 53 4.58 -29.28 2.30
N THR A 54 4.76 -30.42 1.61
CA THR A 54 4.03 -30.75 0.36
C THR A 54 2.66 -31.41 0.59
N THR A 55 2.51 -32.17 1.68
CA THR A 55 1.36 -33.09 1.89
C THR A 55 0.81 -33.04 3.32
N GLY A 56 1.25 -32.08 4.14
CA GLY A 56 0.68 -31.85 5.46
C GLY A 56 -0.83 -31.58 5.40
N LYS A 57 -1.58 -31.91 6.46
CA LYS A 57 -3.03 -31.66 6.52
C LYS A 57 -3.34 -30.20 6.16
N ASN A 58 -4.27 -30.01 5.21
CA ASN A 58 -4.73 -28.72 4.69
C ASN A 58 -3.68 -27.92 3.89
N ASP A 59 -3.08 -28.52 2.85
CA ASP A 59 -2.15 -27.87 1.90
C ASP A 59 -0.83 -27.37 2.50
N GLY A 60 -0.40 -27.96 3.63
CA GLY A 60 0.87 -27.62 4.28
C GLY A 60 1.01 -26.12 4.56
N PHE A 61 2.16 -25.54 4.20
CA PHE A 61 2.44 -24.12 4.40
C PHE A 61 1.70 -23.20 3.41
N TYR A 62 1.16 -23.74 2.31
CA TYR A 62 0.43 -22.94 1.33
C TYR A 62 -0.85 -22.32 1.90
N ARG A 63 -1.43 -22.93 2.95
CA ARG A 63 -2.56 -22.35 3.70
C ARG A 63 -2.26 -20.94 4.25
N TYR A 64 -1.03 -20.65 4.64
CA TYR A 64 -0.66 -19.31 5.13
C TYR A 64 -0.71 -18.27 4.00
N VAL A 65 -0.32 -18.67 2.77
CA VAL A 65 -0.45 -17.82 1.58
C VAL A 65 -1.91 -17.49 1.33
N LEU A 66 -2.79 -18.51 1.35
CA LEU A 66 -4.23 -18.32 1.18
C LEU A 66 -4.82 -17.37 2.22
N LYS A 67 -4.45 -17.51 3.49
CA LYS A 67 -4.93 -16.62 4.56
C LYS A 67 -4.43 -15.18 4.42
N ALA A 68 -3.20 -14.99 3.94
CA ALA A 68 -2.70 -13.65 3.65
C ALA A 68 -3.45 -13.01 2.47
N GLN A 69 -3.72 -13.78 1.41
CA GLN A 69 -4.52 -13.33 0.26
C GLN A 69 -5.96 -12.97 0.65
N GLU A 70 -6.60 -13.75 1.54
CA GLU A 70 -7.91 -13.41 2.11
C GLU A 70 -7.87 -12.07 2.86
N LEU A 71 -6.87 -11.85 3.73
CA LEU A 71 -6.70 -10.60 4.47
C LEU A 71 -6.48 -9.40 3.53
N LYS A 72 -5.63 -9.57 2.52
CA LYS A 72 -5.40 -8.56 1.49
C LYS A 72 -6.70 -8.20 0.78
N THR A 73 -7.47 -9.20 0.35
CA THR A 73 -8.76 -9.00 -0.32
C THR A 73 -9.75 -8.24 0.56
N LEU A 74 -9.86 -8.62 1.84
CA LEU A 74 -10.73 -7.92 2.80
C LEU A 74 -10.30 -6.47 3.00
N SER A 75 -9.00 -6.21 3.02
CA SER A 75 -8.43 -4.87 3.19
C SER A 75 -8.70 -3.98 1.96
N GLU A 76 -8.57 -4.52 0.74
CA GLU A 76 -8.93 -3.83 -0.49
C GLU A 76 -10.43 -3.50 -0.57
N VAL A 77 -11.29 -4.43 -0.15
CA VAL A 77 -12.74 -4.20 -0.07
C VAL A 77 -13.07 -3.12 0.96
N LEU A 78 -12.44 -3.17 2.13
CA LEU A 78 -12.61 -2.15 3.17
C LEU A 78 -12.17 -0.76 2.66
N TYR A 79 -11.01 -0.68 2.00
CA TYR A 79 -10.52 0.57 1.43
C TYR A 79 -11.49 1.14 0.40
N ARG A 80 -11.96 0.34 -0.55
CA ARG A 80 -12.98 0.77 -1.54
C ARG A 80 -14.28 1.23 -0.88
N HIS A 81 -14.69 0.57 0.19
CA HIS A 81 -15.88 0.96 0.94
C HIS A 81 -15.70 2.34 1.61
N VAL A 82 -14.56 2.55 2.27
CA VAL A 82 -14.17 3.83 2.89
C VAL A 82 -14.11 4.94 1.84
N GLU A 83 -13.40 4.71 0.74
CA GLU A 83 -13.29 5.63 -0.40
C GLU A 83 -14.68 6.01 -0.93
N THR A 84 -15.51 5.01 -1.27
CA THR A 84 -16.86 5.24 -1.81
C THR A 84 -17.74 6.04 -0.85
N THR A 85 -17.61 5.79 0.46
CA THR A 85 -18.37 6.46 1.52
C THR A 85 -17.98 7.93 1.63
N HIS A 86 -16.71 8.25 1.47
CA HIS A 86 -16.17 9.58 1.73
C HIS A 86 -15.85 10.39 0.46
N GLN A 87 -15.94 9.83 -0.75
CA GLN A 87 -15.57 10.49 -2.01
C GLN A 87 -16.27 11.84 -2.27
N LYS A 88 -17.47 12.07 -1.71
CA LYS A 88 -18.21 13.35 -1.83
C LYS A 88 -17.95 14.31 -0.67
N MET A 89 -17.22 13.88 0.35
CA MET A 89 -16.97 14.60 1.59
C MET A 89 -15.53 15.11 1.71
N VAL A 90 -14.60 14.57 0.91
CA VAL A 90 -13.19 14.93 0.93
C VAL A 90 -12.62 15.09 -0.47
N ASP A 91 -11.51 15.84 -0.57
CA ASP A 91 -10.66 15.84 -1.75
C ASP A 91 -9.80 14.57 -1.76
N MET A 92 -10.26 13.54 -2.46
CA MET A 92 -9.55 12.25 -2.59
C MET A 92 -8.16 12.43 -3.20
N ASP A 93 -8.02 13.30 -4.20
CA ASP A 93 -6.73 13.55 -4.86
C ASP A 93 -5.73 14.13 -3.86
N ARG A 94 -6.17 15.04 -2.98
CA ARG A 94 -5.33 15.57 -1.90
C ARG A 94 -4.93 14.48 -0.91
N ALA A 95 -5.88 13.65 -0.48
CA ALA A 95 -5.58 12.55 0.44
C ALA A 95 -4.52 11.60 -0.15
N LEU A 96 -4.70 11.16 -1.40
CA LEU A 96 -3.70 10.34 -2.09
C LEU A 96 -2.37 11.07 -2.29
N ALA A 97 -2.37 12.37 -2.60
CA ALA A 97 -1.15 13.15 -2.73
C ALA A 97 -0.37 13.18 -1.40
N VAL A 98 -1.03 13.38 -0.26
CA VAL A 98 -0.41 13.30 1.07
C VAL A 98 0.24 11.94 1.31
N HIS A 99 -0.43 10.85 0.93
CA HIS A 99 0.12 9.50 1.03
C HIS A 99 1.40 9.34 0.21
N ILE A 100 1.36 9.76 -1.05
CA ILE A 100 2.49 9.66 -1.98
C ILE A 100 3.66 10.54 -1.51
N THR A 101 3.39 11.75 -1.02
CA THR A 101 4.42 12.62 -0.44
C THR A 101 5.09 11.94 0.76
N ASN A 102 4.34 11.26 1.63
CA ASN A 102 4.91 10.46 2.71
C ASN A 102 5.76 9.29 2.19
N GLN A 103 5.36 8.64 1.09
CA GLN A 103 6.18 7.60 0.46
C GLN A 103 7.51 8.17 -0.07
N PHE A 104 7.49 9.32 -0.74
CA PHE A 104 8.72 9.99 -1.18
C PHE A 104 9.64 10.35 0.00
N LEU A 105 9.08 10.87 1.10
CA LEU A 105 9.85 11.20 2.28
C LEU A 105 10.60 9.99 2.86
N ASN A 106 9.96 8.82 2.84
CA ASN A 106 10.50 7.58 3.40
C ASN A 106 11.27 6.72 2.41
N SER A 107 11.18 7.01 1.11
CA SER A 107 11.86 6.20 0.09
C SER A 107 13.37 6.38 0.14
N PRO A 108 14.18 5.30 0.05
CA PRO A 108 15.62 5.41 -0.03
C PRO A 108 16.11 6.03 -1.35
N SER A 109 15.28 6.02 -2.41
CA SER A 109 15.64 6.55 -3.73
C SER A 109 15.35 8.05 -3.90
N THR A 110 14.62 8.67 -2.98
CA THR A 110 14.36 10.11 -3.01
C THR A 110 15.60 10.89 -2.57
N SER A 111 15.95 11.94 -3.32
CA SER A 111 17.12 12.78 -3.03
C SER A 111 17.01 13.46 -1.66
N SER A 112 18.16 13.85 -1.09
CA SER A 112 18.18 14.56 0.19
C SER A 112 17.52 15.93 0.07
N GLU A 113 17.72 16.58 -1.08
CA GLU A 113 17.16 17.89 -1.43
C GLU A 113 15.63 17.83 -1.49
N ASP A 114 15.06 16.82 -2.17
CA ASP A 114 13.61 16.64 -2.26
C ASP A 114 13.01 16.31 -0.88
N LYS A 115 13.69 15.47 -0.08
CA LYS A 115 13.25 15.19 1.30
C LYS A 115 13.28 16.44 2.16
N GLN A 116 14.29 17.30 2.00
CA GLN A 116 14.37 18.57 2.72
C GLN A 116 13.23 19.50 2.29
N PHE A 117 12.98 19.64 0.99
CA PHE A 117 11.86 20.42 0.47
C PHE A 117 10.51 19.94 1.02
N ILE A 118 10.26 18.62 1.04
CA ILE A 118 9.03 18.05 1.62
C ILE A 118 8.85 18.41 3.09
N ARG A 119 9.94 18.45 3.87
CA ARG A 119 9.88 18.81 5.30
C ARG A 119 9.63 20.30 5.53
N GLU A 120 10.27 21.15 4.74
CA GLU A 120 10.20 22.60 4.88
C GLU A 120 8.90 23.16 4.28
N HIS A 121 8.41 22.55 3.21
CA HIS A 121 7.27 23.01 2.40
C HIS A 121 6.24 21.89 2.13
N PRO A 122 5.66 21.25 3.17
CA PRO A 122 4.82 20.06 3.02
C PRO A 122 3.54 20.32 2.20
N GLU A 123 2.87 21.47 2.37
CA GLU A 123 1.67 21.83 1.61
C GLU A 123 1.97 22.07 0.12
N GLU A 124 3.13 22.67 -0.18
CA GLU A 124 3.55 22.90 -1.57
C GLU A 124 3.92 21.59 -2.26
N ALA A 125 4.62 20.70 -1.55
CA ALA A 125 4.94 19.36 -2.04
C ALA A 125 3.67 18.55 -2.33
N VAL A 126 2.68 18.57 -1.43
CA VAL A 126 1.39 17.88 -1.64
C VAL A 126 0.66 18.45 -2.86
N LYS A 127 0.57 19.77 -3.00
CA LYS A 127 -0.06 20.40 -4.17
C LYS A 127 0.65 20.05 -5.48
N TYR A 128 1.99 20.01 -5.46
CA TYR A 128 2.78 19.60 -6.61
C TYR A 128 2.42 18.18 -7.03
N ILE A 129 2.49 17.21 -6.10
CA ILE A 129 2.13 15.81 -6.36
C ILE A 129 0.68 15.68 -6.85
N GLN A 130 -0.26 16.36 -6.20
CA GLN A 130 -1.67 16.37 -6.62
C GLN A 130 -1.83 16.88 -8.06
N SER A 131 -1.06 17.89 -8.47
CA SER A 131 -1.09 18.41 -9.84
C SER A 131 -0.52 17.42 -10.87
N GLU A 132 0.54 16.70 -10.53
CA GLU A 132 1.14 15.67 -11.40
C GLU A 132 0.22 14.45 -11.57
N MET A 133 -0.52 14.07 -10.52
CA MET A 133 -1.56 13.04 -10.60
C MET A 133 -2.67 13.41 -11.60
N LYS A 134 -3.09 14.68 -11.61
CA LYS A 134 -4.12 15.17 -12.54
C LYS A 134 -3.63 15.18 -13.99
N LYS A 135 -2.35 15.49 -14.22
CA LYS A 135 -1.74 15.46 -15.57
C LYS A 135 -1.59 14.04 -16.12
N SER A 136 -1.31 13.07 -15.26
CA SER A 136 -1.13 11.66 -15.64
C SER A 136 -2.45 10.90 -15.86
N THR A 137 -3.58 11.50 -15.49
CA THR A 137 -4.91 10.97 -15.82
C THR A 137 -5.26 11.41 -17.25
N PRO A 138 -5.32 10.52 -18.26
CA PRO A 138 -5.66 10.94 -19.61
C PRO A 138 -7.05 11.57 -19.60
N SER A 139 -7.20 12.74 -20.23
CA SER A 139 -8.53 13.32 -20.47
C SER A 139 -9.35 12.31 -21.26
N SER A 140 -10.31 11.64 -20.62
CA SER A 140 -11.37 10.94 -21.32
C SER A 140 -12.29 12.00 -21.94
N GLY A 141 -11.84 12.57 -23.06
CA GLY A 141 -12.49 13.71 -23.69
C GLY A 141 -12.31 13.69 -25.20
N GLY A 142 -13.33 13.13 -25.88
CA GLY A 142 -13.84 13.66 -27.14
C GLY A 142 -12.98 13.44 -28.39
N GLY A 143 -13.12 12.27 -29.01
CA GLY A 143 -12.96 12.14 -30.46
C GLY A 143 -14.35 12.19 -31.09
N SER A 144 -14.61 13.25 -31.85
CA SER A 144 -15.81 13.45 -32.68
C SER A 144 -15.88 12.48 -33.84
#